data_AF-X1R6Y2-F1
#
_entry.id   AF-X1R6Y2-F1
#
_cell.length_a   1.000
_cell.length_b   1.000
_cell.length_c   1.000
_cell.angle_alpha   90.00
_cell.angle_beta   90.00
_cell.angle_gamma   90.00
#
_symmetry.space_group_name_H-M   'P 1'
#
loop_
_entity.id
_entity.type
_entity.pdbx_description
1 polymer ?
#
loop_
_entity_poly.entity_id
_entity_poly.type
_entity_poly.pdbx_seq_one_letter_code
_entity_poly.pdbx_strand_id
1 'polypeptide(L)'
;PGPLYHLSFQPEDTSPELLKRPEKPRVAIIREEGSNGDREMTSAFFRAGFEPWDVTMTDLLKYDITLEKFRGAVFVGGFSYADVLDSAKGWSGIIRFSPKLREMFDVFYRRADTFSLGVCNGCQLMTLLGWVPWKGIPETGQPRFIRNPSGRFESRWVTVKIFKSPSIMLKGMEDSILGIWVAHREGYLHCPDPQILSYVSNGGLAPVLYVDDRGIPTERYPFNPNSSPWFPALAE
;
A
#
# COMPACT_ATOMS: atom_id res chain seq x y z
N PRO A 1 -23.93 6.46 -18.87
CA PRO A 1 -22.63 6.08 -19.48
C PRO A 1 -21.73 5.50 -18.39
N GLY A 2 -21.05 4.39 -18.63
CA GLY A 2 -20.06 3.83 -17.68
C GLY A 2 -18.75 4.63 -17.70
N PRO A 3 -17.78 4.29 -16.83
CA PRO A 3 -16.51 4.99 -16.75
C PRO A 3 -15.70 4.80 -18.05
N LEU A 4 -14.99 5.86 -18.46
CA LEU A 4 -14.04 5.81 -19.57
C LEU A 4 -12.67 5.42 -19.04
N TYR A 5 -12.22 4.20 -19.35
CA TYR A 5 -10.87 3.75 -19.05
C TYR A 5 -9.89 4.17 -20.13
N HIS A 6 -8.72 4.63 -19.70
CA HIS A 6 -7.64 5.08 -20.56
C HIS A 6 -6.30 4.83 -19.84
N LEU A 7 -5.31 4.31 -20.57
CA LEU A 7 -3.96 4.16 -20.08
C LEU A 7 -3.05 5.13 -20.83
N SER A 8 -2.27 5.91 -20.08
CA SER A 8 -1.26 6.82 -20.64
C SER A 8 0.01 6.11 -21.09
N PHE A 9 0.08 4.80 -20.89
CA PHE A 9 1.15 3.91 -21.28
C PHE A 9 0.58 2.66 -21.96
N GLN A 10 1.43 1.97 -22.70
CA GLN A 10 1.11 0.66 -23.26
C GLN A 10 1.55 -0.44 -22.28
N PRO A 11 0.64 -1.28 -21.75
CA PRO A 11 1.02 -2.42 -20.94
C PRO A 11 1.84 -3.41 -21.77
N GLU A 12 3.00 -3.78 -21.26
CA GLU A 12 3.90 -4.74 -21.89
C GLU A 12 4.29 -5.82 -20.88
N ASP A 13 4.52 -7.04 -21.37
CA ASP A 13 5.07 -8.10 -20.54
C ASP A 13 6.54 -7.79 -20.17
N THR A 14 6.95 -8.23 -18.99
CA THR A 14 8.35 -8.17 -18.57
C THR A 14 9.24 -8.88 -19.58
N SER A 15 10.31 -8.21 -20.02
CA SER A 15 11.16 -8.75 -21.08
C SER A 15 11.79 -10.11 -20.70
N PRO A 16 12.01 -11.02 -21.67
CA PRO A 16 12.65 -12.30 -21.42
C PRO A 16 14.03 -12.18 -20.76
N GLU A 17 14.78 -11.12 -21.05
CA GLU A 17 16.10 -10.83 -20.47
C GLU A 17 15.99 -10.58 -18.96
N LEU A 18 15.01 -9.77 -18.54
CA LEU A 18 14.76 -9.50 -17.12
C LEU A 18 14.24 -10.75 -16.38
N LEU A 19 13.41 -11.55 -17.04
CA LEU A 19 12.89 -12.80 -16.47
C LEU A 19 13.98 -13.88 -16.32
N LYS A 20 14.97 -13.91 -17.22
CA LYS A 20 16.04 -14.91 -17.23
C LYS A 20 17.33 -14.46 -16.56
N ARG A 21 17.40 -13.22 -16.06
CA ARG A 21 18.62 -12.73 -15.39
C ARG A 21 19.00 -13.66 -14.23
N PRO A 22 20.30 -13.97 -14.05
CA PRO A 22 20.75 -14.89 -13.01
C PRO A 22 20.55 -14.31 -11.61
N GLU A 23 20.79 -13.00 -11.44
CA GLU A 23 20.64 -12.31 -10.16
C GLU A 23 19.38 -11.44 -10.16
N LYS A 24 18.36 -11.90 -9.43
CA LYS A 24 17.10 -11.18 -9.25
C LYS A 24 17.07 -10.49 -7.89
N PRO A 25 16.57 -9.25 -7.78
CA PRO A 25 16.34 -8.59 -6.50
C PRO A 25 15.35 -9.40 -5.69
N ARG A 26 15.76 -9.75 -4.48
CA ARG A 26 14.91 -10.44 -3.52
C ARG A 26 13.90 -9.50 -2.91
N VAL A 27 12.66 -9.96 -2.84
CA VAL A 27 11.54 -9.24 -2.24
C VAL A 27 10.91 -10.13 -1.18
N ALA A 28 10.85 -9.63 0.06
CA ALA A 28 10.11 -10.29 1.12
C ALA A 28 8.62 -10.02 0.92
N ILE A 29 7.84 -11.06 0.62
CA ILE A 29 6.38 -11.02 0.63
C ILE A 29 5.97 -11.38 2.07
N ILE A 30 5.77 -10.35 2.88
CA ILE A 30 5.60 -10.47 4.33
C ILE A 30 4.13 -10.67 4.64
N ARG A 31 3.83 -11.76 5.34
CA ARG A 31 2.47 -12.12 5.79
C ARG A 31 2.42 -12.49 7.27
N GLU A 32 1.25 -12.30 7.84
CA GLU A 32 0.89 -12.70 9.20
C GLU A 32 -0.32 -13.66 9.18
N GLU A 33 -0.56 -14.38 10.27
CA GLU A 33 -1.79 -15.13 10.52
C GLU A 33 -3.04 -14.32 10.14
N GLY A 34 -3.87 -14.87 9.25
CA GLY A 34 -5.08 -14.22 8.73
C GLY A 34 -4.89 -13.38 7.46
N SER A 35 -3.64 -13.15 7.04
CA SER A 35 -3.35 -12.61 5.70
C SER A 35 -3.84 -13.59 4.62
N ASN A 36 -4.28 -13.06 3.47
CA ASN A 36 -4.82 -13.90 2.39
C ASN A 36 -4.51 -13.39 0.98
N GLY A 37 -3.75 -12.30 0.85
CA GLY A 37 -3.34 -11.74 -0.45
C GLY A 37 -1.90 -12.03 -0.85
N ASP A 38 -1.27 -13.02 -0.22
CA ASP A 38 0.14 -13.35 -0.39
C ASP A 38 0.46 -14.05 -1.72
N ARG A 39 -0.45 -14.90 -2.21
CA ARG A 39 -0.20 -15.73 -3.40
C ARG A 39 -0.19 -14.91 -4.68
N GLU A 40 -1.19 -14.06 -4.86
CA GLU A 40 -1.27 -13.16 -6.02
C GLU A 40 -0.18 -12.09 -5.96
N MET A 41 0.19 -11.62 -4.76
CA MET A 41 1.31 -10.70 -4.60
C MET A 41 2.63 -11.35 -5.01
N THR A 42 2.88 -12.59 -4.56
CA THR A 42 4.02 -13.40 -4.98
C THR A 42 4.05 -13.56 -6.50
N SER A 43 2.90 -13.90 -7.10
CA SER A 43 2.77 -14.05 -8.56
C SER A 43 3.07 -12.75 -9.31
N ALA A 44 2.55 -11.61 -8.84
CA ALA A 44 2.79 -10.30 -9.45
C ALA A 44 4.27 -9.92 -9.46
N PHE A 45 4.95 -10.07 -8.32
CA PHE A 45 6.40 -9.79 -8.22
C PHE A 45 7.23 -10.78 -9.04
N PHE A 46 6.86 -12.07 -9.07
CA PHE A 46 7.52 -13.06 -9.93
C PHE A 46 7.40 -12.68 -11.41
N ARG A 47 6.19 -12.31 -11.87
CA ARG A 47 5.94 -11.86 -13.24
C ARG A 47 6.68 -10.56 -13.59
N ALA A 48 6.92 -9.69 -12.61
CA ALA A 48 7.74 -8.49 -12.76
C ALA A 48 9.27 -8.75 -12.75
N GLY A 49 9.70 -10.02 -12.66
CA GLY A 49 11.12 -10.40 -12.73
C GLY A 49 11.88 -10.30 -11.41
N PHE A 50 11.19 -10.26 -10.27
CA PHE A 50 11.79 -10.36 -8.94
C PHE A 50 11.96 -11.81 -8.49
N GLU A 51 12.70 -12.00 -7.39
CA GLU A 51 12.73 -13.25 -6.63
C GLU A 51 11.89 -13.05 -5.36
N PRO A 52 10.58 -13.34 -5.39
CA PRO A 52 9.74 -13.20 -4.21
C PRO A 52 9.99 -14.35 -3.23
N TRP A 53 10.06 -14.01 -1.95
CA TRP A 53 10.18 -14.96 -0.84
C TRP A 53 8.93 -14.87 0.02
N ASP A 54 8.32 -16.02 0.32
CA ASP A 54 7.29 -16.10 1.36
C ASP A 54 7.96 -15.92 2.73
N VAL A 55 7.63 -14.84 3.44
CA VAL A 55 8.23 -14.50 4.72
C VAL A 55 7.12 -14.31 5.73
N THR A 56 7.03 -15.21 6.70
CA THR A 56 6.08 -15.05 7.80
C THR A 56 6.67 -14.18 8.90
N MET A 57 5.82 -13.54 9.69
CA MET A 57 6.25 -12.87 10.92
C MET A 57 6.92 -13.83 11.91
N THR A 58 6.57 -15.12 11.89
CA THR A 58 7.23 -16.15 12.71
C THR A 58 8.69 -16.35 12.29
N ASP A 59 8.98 -16.38 10.99
CA ASP A 59 10.36 -16.53 10.48
C ASP A 59 11.23 -15.33 10.90
N LEU A 60 10.67 -14.12 10.81
CA LEU A 60 11.34 -12.90 11.27
C LEU A 60 11.54 -12.88 12.78
N LEU A 61 10.54 -13.32 13.56
CA LEU A 61 10.61 -13.36 15.02
C LEU A 61 11.67 -14.36 15.52
N LYS A 62 11.80 -15.50 14.83
CA LYS A 62 12.81 -16.54 15.11
C LYS A 62 14.19 -16.21 14.59
N TYR A 63 14.33 -15.17 13.77
CA TYR A 63 15.56 -14.84 13.04
C TYR A 63 16.03 -15.93 12.06
N ASP A 64 15.12 -16.81 11.62
CA ASP A 64 15.39 -17.74 10.53
C ASP A 64 15.67 -16.96 9.23
N ILE A 65 15.08 -15.77 9.12
CA ILE A 65 15.36 -14.81 8.06
C ILE A 65 15.32 -13.36 8.58
N THR A 66 16.04 -12.47 7.90
CA THR A 66 16.20 -11.05 8.27
C THR A 66 15.97 -10.15 7.05
N LEU A 67 15.47 -8.94 7.26
CA LEU A 67 15.17 -7.99 6.19
C LEU A 67 16.42 -7.44 5.46
N GLU A 68 17.62 -7.64 6.01
CA GLU A 68 18.89 -7.21 5.39
C GLU A 68 19.14 -7.85 4.02
N LYS A 69 18.61 -9.07 3.80
CA LYS A 69 18.80 -9.85 2.57
C LYS A 69 17.95 -9.36 1.39
N PHE A 70 17.04 -8.42 1.64
CA PHE A 70 16.02 -8.01 0.68
C PHE A 70 16.24 -6.58 0.19
N ARG A 71 15.83 -6.34 -1.06
CA ARG A 71 15.68 -5.00 -1.65
C ARG A 71 14.26 -4.48 -1.52
N GLY A 72 13.26 -5.37 -1.46
CA GLY A 72 11.85 -5.02 -1.28
C GLY A 72 11.25 -5.67 -0.04
N ALA A 73 10.39 -4.92 0.68
CA ALA A 73 9.50 -5.46 1.70
C ALA A 73 8.05 -5.15 1.31
N VAL A 74 7.26 -6.19 1.08
CA VAL A 74 5.89 -6.09 0.59
C VAL A 74 4.95 -6.65 1.63
N PHE A 75 4.08 -5.81 2.17
CA PHE A 75 3.06 -6.19 3.15
C PHE A 75 1.76 -6.52 2.43
N VAL A 76 1.34 -7.77 2.54
CA VAL A 76 0.21 -8.32 1.79
C VAL A 76 -1.14 -7.86 2.35
N GLY A 77 -2.20 -8.06 1.55
CA GLY A 77 -3.58 -7.85 1.99
C GLY A 77 -4.13 -9.01 2.82
N GLY A 78 -5.31 -8.79 3.38
CA GLY A 78 -6.08 -9.79 4.10
C GLY A 78 -6.68 -9.25 5.39
N PHE A 79 -6.82 -10.11 6.39
CA PHE A 79 -7.40 -9.79 7.68
C PHE A 79 -6.49 -10.36 8.77
N SER A 80 -5.29 -9.79 8.93
CA SER A 80 -4.37 -10.26 9.97
C SER A 80 -5.08 -10.26 11.33
N TYR A 81 -5.03 -11.37 12.07
CA TYR A 81 -5.81 -11.58 13.30
C TYR A 81 -7.32 -11.32 13.17
N ALA A 82 -7.88 -11.60 11.99
CA ALA A 82 -9.27 -11.33 11.64
C ALA A 82 -9.71 -9.87 11.86
N ASP A 83 -8.75 -8.93 11.85
CA ASP A 83 -8.95 -7.51 12.20
C ASP A 83 -9.57 -7.30 13.59
N VAL A 84 -9.37 -8.24 14.52
CA VAL A 84 -9.73 -8.08 15.93
C VAL A 84 -8.84 -6.98 16.53
N LEU A 85 -9.48 -6.04 17.24
CA LEU A 85 -8.89 -4.76 17.69
C LEU A 85 -8.65 -3.72 16.57
N ASP A 86 -9.35 -3.85 15.44
CA ASP A 86 -9.22 -3.07 14.19
C ASP A 86 -8.09 -3.58 13.29
N SER A 87 -8.20 -3.24 12.00
CA SER A 87 -7.35 -3.84 10.97
C SER A 87 -5.86 -3.57 11.19
N ALA A 88 -5.06 -4.61 10.97
CA ALA A 88 -3.60 -4.63 11.11
C ALA A 88 -3.04 -4.27 12.50
N LYS A 89 -3.86 -4.02 13.53
CA LYS A 89 -3.34 -3.65 14.86
C LYS A 89 -2.55 -4.76 15.52
N GLY A 90 -3.05 -6.00 15.49
CA GLY A 90 -2.32 -7.17 16.02
C GLY A 90 -0.98 -7.35 15.33
N TRP A 91 -0.96 -7.28 14.00
CA TRP A 91 0.26 -7.36 13.19
C TRP A 91 1.26 -6.23 13.54
N SER A 92 0.76 -4.99 13.65
CA SER A 92 1.58 -3.85 14.05
C SER A 92 2.14 -4.00 15.47
N GLY A 93 1.37 -4.60 16.39
CA GLY A 93 1.74 -4.82 17.78
C GLY A 93 2.94 -5.75 17.90
N ILE A 94 2.98 -6.83 17.13
CA ILE A 94 4.11 -7.77 17.12
C ILE A 94 5.41 -7.08 16.72
N ILE A 95 5.35 -6.20 15.72
CA ILE A 95 6.52 -5.45 15.27
C ILE A 95 6.90 -4.36 16.28
N ARG A 96 5.93 -3.54 16.73
CA ARG A 96 6.18 -2.38 17.61
C ARG A 96 6.68 -2.80 18.99
N PHE A 97 6.14 -3.88 19.54
CA PHE A 97 6.40 -4.32 20.92
C PHE A 97 7.49 -5.38 21.04
N SER A 98 8.04 -5.88 19.93
CA SER A 98 9.28 -6.65 19.92
C SER A 98 10.46 -5.72 19.59
N PRO A 99 11.35 -5.39 20.56
CA PRO A 99 12.50 -4.51 20.31
C PRO A 99 13.35 -4.96 19.11
N LYS A 100 13.50 -6.28 19.01
CA LYS A 100 14.20 -7.02 17.97
C LYS A 100 13.62 -6.80 16.57
N LEU A 101 12.30 -7.00 16.43
CA LEU A 101 11.62 -6.78 15.15
C LEU A 101 11.56 -5.30 14.80
N ARG A 102 11.27 -4.44 15.79
CA ARG A 102 11.25 -2.99 15.61
C ARG A 102 12.58 -2.50 15.03
N GLU A 103 13.70 -2.91 15.60
CA GLU A 103 15.02 -2.55 15.10
C GLU A 103 15.26 -3.06 13.68
N MET A 104 14.91 -4.32 13.38
CA MET A 104 15.04 -4.91 12.04
C MET A 104 14.28 -4.09 10.97
N PHE A 105 13.05 -3.69 11.27
CA PHE A 105 12.20 -2.88 10.41
C PHE A 105 12.71 -1.43 10.30
N ASP A 106 13.22 -0.85 11.39
CA ASP A 106 13.82 0.49 11.41
C ASP A 106 15.11 0.55 10.57
N VAL A 107 15.94 -0.50 10.63
CA VAL A 107 17.12 -0.65 9.78
C VAL A 107 16.72 -0.76 8.31
N PHE A 108 15.73 -1.59 7.98
CA PHE A 108 15.25 -1.73 6.60
C PHE A 108 14.73 -0.40 6.03
N TYR A 109 13.96 0.36 6.81
CA TYR A 109 13.40 1.64 6.38
C TYR A 109 14.46 2.71 6.09
N ARG A 110 15.58 2.72 6.82
CA ARG A 110 16.65 3.73 6.66
C ARG A 110 17.57 3.47 5.49
N ARG A 111 17.53 2.26 4.91
CA ARG A 111 18.39 1.88 3.80
C ARG A 111 17.99 2.65 2.54
N ALA A 112 18.97 3.26 1.87
CA ALA A 112 18.74 4.00 0.63
C ALA A 112 18.55 3.09 -0.60
N ASP A 113 18.81 1.79 -0.46
CA ASP A 113 18.76 0.78 -1.52
C ASP A 113 17.51 -0.11 -1.45
N THR A 114 16.50 0.29 -0.67
CA THR A 114 15.28 -0.49 -0.47
C THR A 114 14.02 0.20 -0.98
N PHE A 115 12.99 -0.60 -1.24
CA PHE A 115 11.63 -0.13 -1.48
C PHE A 115 10.63 -0.90 -0.60
N SER A 116 9.44 -0.33 -0.43
CA SER A 116 8.35 -1.02 0.25
C SER A 116 7.01 -0.79 -0.45
N LEU A 117 6.09 -1.73 -0.26
CA LEU A 117 4.71 -1.66 -0.74
C LEU A 117 3.79 -2.28 0.32
N GLY A 118 2.67 -1.62 0.60
CA GLY A 118 1.62 -2.18 1.44
C GLY A 118 0.30 -2.12 0.70
N VAL A 119 -0.41 -3.24 0.62
CA VAL A 119 -1.71 -3.32 -0.07
C VAL A 119 -2.78 -3.74 0.93
N CYS A 120 -3.89 -2.99 0.97
CA CYS A 120 -5.01 -3.21 1.88
C CYS A 120 -4.53 -3.31 3.35
N ASN A 121 -4.50 -4.50 3.94
CA ASN A 121 -4.00 -4.74 5.30
C ASN A 121 -2.54 -4.33 5.50
N GLY A 122 -1.69 -4.55 4.50
CA GLY A 122 -0.32 -4.07 4.51
C GLY A 122 -0.21 -2.55 4.47
N CYS A 123 -1.14 -1.85 3.81
CA CYS A 123 -1.18 -0.38 3.80
C CYS A 123 -1.55 0.15 5.20
N GLN A 124 -2.57 -0.46 5.83
CA GLN A 124 -2.97 -0.16 7.21
C GLN A 124 -1.79 -0.39 8.17
N LEU A 125 -1.09 -1.51 8.04
CA LEU A 125 0.12 -1.79 8.82
C LEU A 125 1.16 -0.69 8.67
N MET A 126 1.49 -0.29 7.44
CA MET A 126 2.51 0.76 7.21
C MET A 126 2.15 2.09 7.86
N THR A 127 0.86 2.46 7.91
CA THR A 127 0.43 3.66 8.65
C THR A 127 0.60 3.50 10.16
N LEU A 128 0.30 2.31 10.71
CA LEU A 128 0.46 2.00 12.15
C LEU A 128 1.92 1.90 12.58
N LEU A 129 2.82 1.53 11.66
CA LEU A 129 4.27 1.57 11.87
C LEU A 129 4.86 2.98 11.71
N GLY A 130 4.05 3.96 11.29
CA GLY A 130 4.49 5.33 11.00
C GLY A 130 5.38 5.43 9.76
N TRP A 131 5.30 4.47 8.83
CA TRP A 131 6.09 4.51 7.59
C TRP A 131 5.45 5.43 6.55
N VAL A 132 4.14 5.62 6.62
CA VAL A 132 3.34 6.44 5.71
C VAL A 132 2.66 7.54 6.51
N PRO A 133 2.75 8.82 6.11
CA PRO A 133 3.48 9.31 4.93
C PRO A 133 5.00 9.41 5.13
N TRP A 134 5.49 9.55 6.37
CA TRP A 134 6.91 9.44 6.75
C TRP A 134 7.05 9.17 8.25
N LYS A 135 8.24 8.76 8.70
CA LYS A 135 8.53 8.53 10.13
C LYS A 135 8.74 9.83 10.91
N GLY A 136 8.37 9.80 12.19
CA GLY A 136 8.59 10.90 13.13
C GLY A 136 7.36 11.76 13.40
N ILE A 137 6.23 11.46 12.78
CA ILE A 137 4.94 12.07 13.10
C ILE A 137 4.49 11.58 14.49
N PRO A 138 4.09 12.47 15.42
CA PRO A 138 3.52 12.07 16.69
C PRO A 138 2.27 11.21 16.52
N GLU A 139 2.04 10.23 17.40
CA GLU A 139 0.92 9.30 17.30
C GLU A 139 -0.46 9.99 17.25
N THR A 140 -0.58 11.16 17.89
CA THR A 140 -1.80 11.99 17.84
C THR A 140 -2.09 12.60 16.47
N GLY A 141 -1.06 12.86 15.65
CA GLY A 141 -1.16 13.41 14.29
C GLY A 141 -1.06 12.37 13.18
N GLN A 142 -0.63 11.14 13.50
CA GLN A 142 -0.38 10.07 12.53
C GLN A 142 -1.64 9.71 11.72
N PRO A 143 -1.61 9.85 10.38
CA PRO A 143 -2.69 9.37 9.52
C PRO A 143 -2.87 7.87 9.66
N ARG A 144 -4.12 7.42 9.60
CA ARG A 144 -4.50 6.01 9.75
C ARG A 144 -5.77 5.70 8.97
N PHE A 145 -5.90 4.45 8.58
CA PHE A 145 -7.14 3.95 8.00
C PHE A 145 -8.06 3.44 9.10
N ILE A 146 -9.32 3.85 9.05
CA ILE A 146 -10.36 3.45 10.00
C ILE A 146 -11.60 2.97 9.25
N ARG A 147 -12.60 2.52 10.01
CA ARG A 147 -13.88 2.06 9.47
C ARG A 147 -14.48 3.02 8.45
N ASN A 148 -14.90 2.47 7.32
CA ASN A 148 -15.61 3.20 6.28
C ASN A 148 -16.86 3.89 6.88
N PRO A 149 -17.19 5.14 6.49
CA PRO A 149 -18.41 5.81 6.91
C PRO A 149 -19.70 5.04 6.57
N SER A 150 -19.69 4.23 5.50
CA SER A 150 -20.81 3.34 5.15
C SER A 150 -21.12 2.30 6.24
N GLY A 151 -20.17 2.04 7.14
CA GLY A 151 -20.26 1.00 8.16
C GLY A 151 -20.22 -0.43 7.61
N ARG A 152 -19.96 -0.60 6.31
CA ARG A 152 -19.98 -1.88 5.60
C ARG A 152 -18.61 -2.22 5.00
N PHE A 153 -18.42 -3.52 4.76
CA PHE A 153 -17.36 -3.99 3.89
C PHE A 153 -17.71 -3.66 2.44
N GLU A 154 -16.79 -3.02 1.72
CA GLU A 154 -16.99 -2.66 0.32
C GLU A 154 -16.13 -3.59 -0.54
N SER A 155 -16.79 -4.45 -1.32
CA SER A 155 -16.20 -5.27 -2.39
C SER A 155 -16.67 -4.70 -3.72
N ARG A 156 -15.81 -3.96 -4.42
CA ARG A 156 -16.20 -3.18 -5.60
C ARG A 156 -15.12 -3.16 -6.66
N TRP A 157 -15.57 -3.02 -7.90
CA TRP A 157 -14.76 -2.52 -9.00
C TRP A 157 -14.97 -1.01 -9.08
N VAL A 158 -13.92 -0.23 -8.83
CA VAL A 158 -13.97 1.23 -8.78
C VAL A 158 -13.00 1.84 -9.78
N THR A 159 -13.28 3.07 -10.20
CA THR A 159 -12.41 3.80 -11.12
C THR A 159 -11.47 4.70 -10.34
N VAL A 160 -10.19 4.65 -10.67
CA VAL A 160 -9.16 5.54 -10.12
C VAL A 160 -8.45 6.31 -11.23
N LYS A 161 -8.00 7.51 -10.92
CA LYS A 161 -7.03 8.25 -11.72
C LYS A 161 -5.68 8.30 -11.00
N ILE A 162 -4.61 8.10 -11.77
CA ILE A 162 -3.23 8.22 -11.28
C ILE A 162 -2.70 9.61 -11.63
N PHE A 163 -2.23 10.33 -10.62
CA PHE A 163 -1.59 11.63 -10.73
C PHE A 163 -0.07 11.52 -10.60
N LYS A 164 0.63 12.57 -11.01
CA LYS A 164 2.09 12.65 -10.89
C LYS A 164 2.52 12.61 -9.43
N SER A 165 3.57 11.85 -9.15
CA SER A 165 4.12 11.69 -7.79
C SER A 165 5.57 11.23 -7.81
N PRO A 166 6.27 11.28 -6.66
CA PRO A 166 7.57 10.65 -6.49
C PRO A 166 7.54 9.11 -6.41
N SER A 167 6.36 8.46 -6.48
CA SER A 167 6.26 7.01 -6.36
C SER A 167 6.95 6.29 -7.53
N ILE A 168 8.00 5.52 -7.22
CA ILE A 168 8.73 4.73 -8.23
C ILE A 168 7.84 3.66 -8.89
N MET A 169 6.78 3.21 -8.21
CA MET A 169 5.88 2.15 -8.71
C MET A 169 4.82 2.66 -9.68
N LEU A 170 4.59 3.97 -9.71
CA LEU A 170 3.57 4.61 -10.56
C LEU A 170 4.19 5.46 -11.68
N LYS A 171 5.51 5.43 -11.81
CA LYS A 171 6.24 6.20 -12.82
C LYS A 171 5.80 5.78 -14.23
N GLY A 172 5.42 6.75 -15.05
CA GLY A 172 4.93 6.53 -16.41
C GLY A 172 3.45 6.15 -16.49
N MET A 173 2.74 6.09 -15.35
CA MET A 173 1.31 5.79 -15.30
C MET A 173 0.45 7.05 -15.07
N GLU A 174 1.07 8.23 -14.99
CA GLU A 174 0.40 9.51 -14.77
C GLU A 174 -0.68 9.75 -15.84
N ASP A 175 -1.84 10.26 -15.44
CA ASP A 175 -3.03 10.47 -16.29
C ASP A 175 -3.76 9.21 -16.75
N SER A 176 -3.35 8.02 -16.30
CA SER A 176 -4.16 6.81 -16.50
C SER A 176 -5.43 6.86 -15.65
N ILE A 177 -6.55 6.44 -16.25
CA ILE A 177 -7.84 6.20 -15.61
C ILE A 177 -8.17 4.72 -15.79
N LEU A 178 -8.17 3.95 -14.71
CA LEU A 178 -8.32 2.50 -14.76
C LEU A 178 -9.20 1.97 -13.64
N GLY A 179 -9.76 0.79 -13.86
CA GLY A 179 -10.52 0.08 -12.84
C GLY A 179 -9.60 -0.73 -11.91
N ILE A 180 -9.92 -0.72 -10.62
CA ILE A 180 -9.22 -1.51 -9.60
C ILE A 180 -10.22 -2.19 -8.67
N TRP A 181 -9.87 -3.40 -8.20
CA TRP A 181 -10.63 -4.08 -7.16
C TRP A 181 -10.34 -3.47 -5.79
N VAL A 182 -11.38 -3.15 -5.05
CA VAL A 182 -11.32 -2.81 -3.63
C VAL A 182 -12.10 -3.84 -2.81
N ALA A 183 -11.56 -4.18 -1.64
CA ALA A 183 -12.11 -5.17 -0.73
C ALA A 183 -11.71 -4.81 0.71
N HIS A 184 -12.41 -3.86 1.33
CA HIS A 184 -12.07 -3.39 2.69
C HIS A 184 -13.29 -2.87 3.48
N ARG A 185 -13.23 -3.05 4.80
CA ARG A 185 -14.14 -2.41 5.78
C ARG A 185 -13.53 -1.17 6.43
N GLU A 186 -12.20 -1.10 6.49
CA GLU A 186 -11.45 -0.06 7.20
C GLU A 186 -10.48 0.64 6.24
N GLY A 187 -11.03 1.26 5.20
CA GLY A 187 -10.25 1.95 4.17
C GLY A 187 -10.41 3.47 4.20
N TYR A 188 -11.13 4.04 5.16
CA TYR A 188 -11.30 5.49 5.26
C TYR A 188 -10.04 6.14 5.83
N LEU A 189 -9.41 7.02 5.05
CA LEU A 189 -8.25 7.77 5.48
C LEU A 189 -8.65 8.84 6.49
N HIS A 190 -8.30 8.62 7.75
CA HIS A 190 -8.42 9.62 8.79
C HIS A 190 -7.07 10.31 9.01
N CYS A 191 -7.02 11.61 8.74
CA CYS A 191 -5.86 12.47 8.97
C CYS A 191 -6.20 13.46 10.09
N PRO A 192 -5.74 13.24 11.34
CA PRO A 192 -6.06 14.13 12.46
C PRO A 192 -5.47 15.53 12.31
N ASP A 193 -4.30 15.63 11.68
CA ASP A 193 -3.57 16.88 11.51
C ASP A 193 -3.74 17.46 10.09
N PRO A 194 -4.39 18.64 9.93
CA PRO A 194 -4.54 19.29 8.64
C PRO A 194 -3.23 19.71 7.98
N GLN A 195 -2.16 19.96 8.75
CA GLN A 195 -0.86 20.33 8.21
C GLN A 195 -0.21 19.17 7.47
N ILE A 196 -0.35 17.95 8.01
CA ILE A 196 0.12 16.73 7.35
C ILE A 196 -0.66 16.50 6.06
N LEU A 197 -1.97 16.69 6.08
CA LEU A 197 -2.82 16.57 4.89
C LEU A 197 -2.37 17.55 3.79
N SER A 198 -2.11 18.81 4.16
CA SER A 198 -1.61 19.85 3.25
C SER A 198 -0.24 19.48 2.68
N TYR A 199 0.68 18.98 3.50
CA TYR A 199 1.99 18.52 3.04
C TYR A 199 1.89 17.36 2.04
N VAL A 200 1.06 16.36 2.34
CA VAL A 200 0.79 15.22 1.43
C VAL A 200 0.20 15.70 0.11
N SER A 201 -0.75 16.64 0.16
CA SER A 201 -1.36 17.27 -1.02
C SER A 201 -0.32 17.97 -1.89
N ASN A 202 0.42 18.91 -1.31
CA ASN A 202 1.37 19.77 -2.03
C ASN A 202 2.58 18.99 -2.55
N GLY A 203 2.98 17.92 -1.84
CA GLY A 203 4.06 17.03 -2.26
C GLY A 203 3.63 15.96 -3.28
N GLY A 204 2.35 15.89 -3.62
CA GLY A 204 1.80 14.85 -4.49
C GLY A 204 2.01 13.43 -3.98
N LEU A 205 1.92 13.23 -2.66
CA LEU A 205 2.23 11.96 -1.99
C LEU A 205 1.05 10.97 -1.94
N ALA A 206 -0.12 11.38 -2.45
CA ALA A 206 -1.33 10.55 -2.55
C ALA A 206 -1.86 10.48 -4.02
N PRO A 207 -1.07 9.92 -4.95
CA PRO A 207 -1.34 10.02 -6.40
C PRO A 207 -2.54 9.23 -6.93
N VAL A 208 -3.10 8.29 -6.17
CA VAL A 208 -4.20 7.44 -6.65
C VAL A 208 -5.49 7.92 -6.03
N LEU A 209 -6.36 8.54 -6.83
CA LEU A 209 -7.63 9.09 -6.36
C LEU A 209 -8.80 8.35 -7.00
N TYR A 210 -9.86 8.12 -6.21
CA TYR A 210 -11.15 7.67 -6.73
C TYR A 210 -11.77 8.76 -7.61
N VAL A 211 -12.33 8.37 -8.75
CA VAL A 211 -12.98 9.29 -9.70
C VAL A 211 -14.39 8.83 -10.06
N ASP A 212 -15.25 9.78 -10.43
CA ASP A 212 -16.57 9.49 -11.00
C ASP A 212 -16.47 8.95 -12.44
N ASP A 213 -17.60 8.62 -13.06
CA ASP A 213 -17.63 8.10 -14.44
C ASP A 213 -17.10 9.08 -15.49
N ARG A 214 -16.90 10.37 -15.13
CA ARG A 214 -16.31 11.41 -15.99
C ARG A 214 -14.81 11.58 -15.74
N GLY A 215 -14.20 10.78 -14.86
CA GLY A 215 -12.79 10.87 -14.52
C GLY A 215 -12.45 12.01 -13.56
N ILE A 216 -13.46 12.59 -12.89
CA ILE A 216 -13.27 13.70 -11.94
C ILE A 216 -13.10 13.15 -10.52
N PRO A 217 -12.04 13.53 -9.76
CA PRO A 217 -11.87 13.14 -8.36
C PRO A 217 -13.13 13.36 -7.52
N THR A 218 -13.43 12.42 -6.63
CA THR A 218 -14.68 12.47 -5.87
C THR A 218 -14.59 11.84 -4.48
N GLU A 219 -15.36 12.41 -3.55
CA GLU A 219 -15.67 11.82 -2.24
C GLU A 219 -17.03 11.10 -2.24
N ARG A 220 -17.75 11.15 -3.36
CA ARG A 220 -19.13 10.67 -3.44
C ARG A 220 -19.20 9.15 -3.48
N TYR A 221 -19.95 8.58 -2.56
CA TYR A 221 -20.35 7.18 -2.60
C TYR A 221 -21.29 6.89 -3.79
N PRO A 222 -21.15 5.76 -4.52
CA PRO A 222 -20.20 4.67 -4.31
C PRO A 222 -18.90 4.77 -5.13
N PHE A 223 -18.68 5.84 -5.89
CA PHE A 223 -17.46 6.04 -6.70
C PHE A 223 -16.21 6.07 -5.81
N ASN A 224 -16.32 6.76 -4.68
CA ASN A 224 -15.40 6.63 -3.56
C ASN A 224 -16.05 5.77 -2.47
N PRO A 225 -15.64 4.50 -2.32
CA PRO A 225 -16.34 3.51 -1.49
C PRO A 225 -16.14 3.73 0.01
N ASN A 226 -15.05 4.41 0.40
CA ASN A 226 -14.72 4.69 1.79
C ASN A 226 -14.82 6.17 2.15
N SER A 227 -15.25 7.03 1.22
CA SER A 227 -15.36 8.48 1.39
C SER A 227 -14.09 9.17 1.86
N SER A 228 -12.92 8.59 1.57
CA SER A 228 -11.64 9.24 1.91
C SER A 228 -11.52 10.59 1.21
N PRO A 229 -10.97 11.61 1.87
CA PRO A 229 -10.81 12.93 1.27
C PRO A 229 -9.93 12.86 0.01
N TRP A 230 -10.22 13.71 -0.97
CA TRP A 230 -9.32 13.93 -2.10
C TRP A 230 -8.53 15.23 -1.91
N PHE A 231 -7.44 15.38 -2.67
CA PHE A 231 -6.45 16.45 -2.47
C PHE A 231 -6.49 17.45 -3.64
N PRO A 232 -7.00 18.69 -3.44
CA PRO A 232 -7.17 19.65 -4.52
C PRO A 232 -5.89 20.02 -5.27
N ALA A 233 -4.76 20.12 -4.57
CA ALA A 233 -3.48 20.51 -5.18
C ALA A 233 -2.92 19.45 -6.16
N LEU A 234 -3.46 18.23 -6.18
CA LEU A 234 -3.10 17.20 -7.17
C LEU A 234 -3.83 17.39 -8.51
N ALA A 235 -4.91 18.17 -8.55
CA ALA A 235 -5.73 18.36 -9.74
C ALA A 235 -5.31 19.54 -10.64
N GLU A 236 -4.30 20.32 -10.21
CA GLU A 236 -3.63 21.39 -10.96
C GLU A 236 -2.34 20.88 -11.60
#